data_AF-A0A177KI95-F1
#
_entry.id   AF-A0A177KI95-F1
#
_cell.length_a   1.000
_cell.length_b   1.000
_cell.length_c   1.000
_cell.angle_alpha   90.00
_cell.angle_beta   90.00
_cell.angle_gamma   90.00
#
_symmetry.space_group_name_H-M   'P 1'
#
loop_
_entity.id
_entity.type
_entity.pdbx_description
1 polymer ?
#
loop_
_entity_poly.entity_id
_entity_poly.type
_entity_poly.pdbx_seq_one_letter_code
_entity_poly.pdbx_strand_id
1 'polypeptide(L)'
;MEKGNIGPALKRTRGGQTQLEFAMDIEGLPRETLSSYETGRVNIPPDISRKVVKLKDDPWFVMALRYEYTRTGPVRLEGKKVDLQRSSTKEKLLEEIEEATEAIKATKLSNKLSYLSSFEKQVLEKALGQVVDLITASEHLLGVVCEEADISYLGVWQDHYNKLITRGYANKEQIVGGQA
;
A
#
# COMPACT_ATOMS: atom_id res chain seq x y z
N MET A 1 -17.32 -13.77 -10.09
CA MET A 1 -16.41 -13.16 -9.11
C MET A 1 -16.18 -11.73 -9.52
N GLU A 2 -16.38 -10.79 -8.62
CA GLU A 2 -15.94 -9.41 -8.80
C GLU A 2 -14.41 -9.45 -9.02
N LYS A 3 -13.92 -8.88 -10.12
CA LYS A 3 -12.48 -8.94 -10.43
C LYS A 3 -11.75 -7.99 -9.49
N GLY A 4 -10.95 -8.53 -8.56
CA GLY A 4 -10.07 -7.74 -7.69
C GLY A 4 -9.01 -6.95 -8.47
N ASN A 5 -8.46 -5.89 -7.88
CA ASN A 5 -7.47 -5.00 -8.52
C ASN A 5 -6.09 -5.66 -8.70
N ILE A 6 -5.85 -6.81 -8.06
CA ILE A 6 -4.54 -7.48 -8.05
C ILE A 6 -4.10 -8.02 -9.42
N GLY A 7 -5.03 -8.53 -10.25
CA GLY A 7 -4.70 -9.06 -11.59
C GLY A 7 -4.24 -7.98 -12.56
N PRO A 8 -4.99 -6.87 -12.71
CA PRO A 8 -4.54 -5.69 -13.45
C PRO A 8 -3.24 -5.11 -12.90
N ALA A 9 -3.05 -5.07 -11.57
CA ALA A 9 -1.80 -4.64 -10.96
C ALA A 9 -0.63 -5.54 -11.39
N LEU A 10 -0.74 -6.88 -11.28
CA LEU A 10 0.28 -7.82 -11.73
C LEU A 10 0.65 -7.62 -13.21
N LYS A 11 -0.37 -7.39 -14.05
CA LYS A 11 -0.16 -7.12 -15.47
C LYS A 11 0.62 -5.83 -15.72
N ARG A 12 0.37 -4.78 -14.93
CA ARG A 12 1.14 -3.52 -14.96
C ARG A 12 2.59 -3.77 -14.50
N THR A 13 2.77 -4.50 -13.41
CA THR A 13 4.08 -4.86 -12.84
C THR A 13 4.95 -5.68 -13.80
N ARG A 14 4.34 -6.54 -14.63
CA ARG A 14 5.05 -7.22 -15.72
C ARG A 14 5.62 -6.23 -16.75
N GLY A 15 4.96 -5.10 -16.94
CA GLY A 15 5.36 -4.07 -17.90
C GLY A 15 5.37 -4.61 -19.34
N GLY A 16 6.46 -4.36 -20.06
CA GLY A 16 6.63 -4.74 -21.46
C GLY A 16 6.94 -6.22 -21.72
N GLN A 17 7.28 -7.00 -20.69
CA GLN A 17 7.64 -8.41 -20.87
C GLN A 17 6.43 -9.23 -21.33
N THR A 18 6.64 -10.27 -22.13
CA THR A 18 5.61 -11.27 -22.42
C THR A 18 5.27 -12.08 -21.15
N GLN A 19 4.11 -12.73 -21.14
CA GLN A 19 3.74 -13.63 -20.05
C GLN A 19 4.75 -14.78 -19.89
N LEU A 20 5.40 -15.22 -20.98
CA LEU A 20 6.39 -16.30 -20.90
C LEU A 20 7.68 -15.82 -20.22
N GLU A 21 8.22 -14.68 -20.66
CA GLU A 21 9.44 -14.11 -20.07
C GLU A 21 9.26 -13.83 -18.57
N PHE A 22 8.15 -13.19 -18.20
CA PHE A 22 7.91 -12.86 -16.79
C PHE A 22 7.67 -14.11 -15.91
N ALA A 23 7.03 -15.15 -16.46
CA ALA A 23 6.89 -16.42 -15.77
C ALA A 23 8.23 -17.13 -15.57
N MET A 24 9.16 -17.02 -16.53
CA MET A 24 10.52 -17.58 -16.40
C MET A 24 11.35 -16.89 -15.31
N ASP A 25 11.10 -15.60 -15.04
CA ASP A 25 11.76 -14.87 -13.96
C ASP A 25 11.24 -15.28 -12.56
N ILE A 26 10.12 -16.00 -12.49
CA ILE A 26 9.47 -16.41 -11.24
C ILE A 26 9.58 -17.93 -11.11
N GLU A 27 10.48 -18.37 -10.24
CA GLU A 27 10.73 -19.80 -10.02
C GLU A 27 9.44 -20.59 -9.74
N GLY A 28 9.19 -21.60 -10.58
CA GLY A 28 8.08 -22.53 -10.44
C GLY A 28 6.72 -22.02 -10.96
N LEU A 29 6.68 -20.90 -11.69
CA LEU A 29 5.43 -20.35 -12.23
C LEU A 29 5.26 -20.68 -13.73
N PRO A 30 4.25 -21.48 -14.13
CA PRO A 30 3.89 -21.66 -15.53
C PRO A 30 3.24 -20.40 -16.12
N ARG A 31 3.43 -20.18 -17.42
CA ARG A 31 2.83 -19.06 -18.18
C ARG A 31 1.30 -19.05 -18.11
N GLU A 32 0.66 -20.21 -18.22
CA GLU A 32 -0.80 -20.37 -18.16
C GLU A 32 -1.36 -19.95 -16.80
N THR A 33 -0.62 -20.26 -15.73
CA THR A 33 -0.93 -19.87 -14.37
C THR A 33 -0.82 -18.35 -14.21
N LEU A 34 0.26 -17.74 -14.70
CA LEU A 34 0.41 -16.28 -14.72
C LEU A 34 -0.76 -15.60 -15.46
N SER A 35 -1.16 -16.14 -16.61
CA SER A 35 -2.31 -15.62 -17.38
C SER A 35 -3.61 -15.69 -16.57
N SER A 36 -3.79 -16.76 -15.80
CA SER A 36 -4.95 -16.93 -14.91
C SER A 36 -4.96 -15.93 -13.76
N TYR A 37 -3.78 -15.57 -13.23
CA TYR A 37 -3.62 -14.51 -12.22
C TYR A 37 -3.95 -13.13 -12.79
N GLU A 38 -3.37 -12.75 -13.94
CA GLU A 38 -3.60 -11.42 -14.54
C GLU A 38 -5.07 -11.18 -14.91
N THR A 39 -5.78 -12.25 -15.29
CA THR A 39 -7.20 -12.18 -15.65
C THR A 39 -8.15 -12.26 -14.45
N GLY A 40 -7.63 -12.52 -13.25
CA GLY A 40 -8.41 -12.71 -12.02
C GLY A 40 -9.23 -14.00 -12.01
N ARG A 41 -8.85 -15.01 -12.81
CA ARG A 41 -9.49 -16.34 -12.80
C ARG A 41 -9.09 -17.13 -11.57
N VAL A 42 -7.86 -16.95 -11.11
CA VAL A 42 -7.28 -17.60 -9.93
C VAL A 42 -6.61 -16.54 -9.06
N ASN A 43 -6.71 -16.69 -7.74
CA ASN A 43 -6.02 -15.81 -6.78
C ASN A 43 -4.52 -16.06 -6.79
N ILE A 44 -3.73 -15.01 -6.56
CA ILE A 44 -2.27 -15.12 -6.46
C ILE A 44 -1.91 -15.67 -5.07
N PRO A 45 -1.19 -16.80 -4.98
CA PRO A 45 -0.68 -17.32 -3.72
C PRO A 45 0.33 -16.38 -3.04
N PRO A 46 0.42 -16.34 -1.70
CA PRO A 46 1.36 -15.46 -0.99
C PRO A 46 2.83 -15.64 -1.37
N ASP A 47 3.28 -16.88 -1.62
CA ASP A 47 4.66 -17.16 -2.04
C ASP A 47 4.99 -16.55 -3.40
N ILE A 48 4.06 -16.66 -4.37
CA ILE A 48 4.19 -16.01 -5.68
C ILE A 48 4.16 -14.49 -5.54
N SER A 49 3.23 -13.95 -4.75
CA SER A 49 3.15 -12.52 -4.45
C SER A 49 4.48 -11.98 -3.90
N ARG A 50 5.09 -12.69 -2.93
CA ARG A 50 6.39 -12.31 -2.36
C ARG A 50 7.52 -12.37 -3.39
N LYS A 51 7.55 -13.40 -4.25
CA LYS A 51 8.54 -13.51 -5.34
C LYS A 51 8.42 -12.34 -6.31
N VAL A 52 7.20 -11.99 -6.74
CA VAL A 52 6.95 -10.84 -7.63
C VAL A 52 7.37 -9.53 -6.98
N VAL A 53 6.98 -9.30 -5.72
CA VAL A 53 7.36 -8.10 -4.97
C VAL A 53 8.87 -7.98 -4.84
N LYS A 54 9.58 -9.07 -4.52
CA LYS A 54 11.05 -9.08 -4.45
C LYS A 54 11.72 -8.83 -5.81
N LEU A 55 11.13 -9.36 -6.89
CA LEU A 55 11.68 -9.26 -8.24
C LEU A 55 11.49 -7.86 -8.84
N LYS A 56 10.33 -7.25 -8.62
CA LYS A 56 9.89 -6.03 -9.32
C LYS A 56 9.88 -4.78 -8.45
N ASP A 57 9.82 -4.94 -7.13
CA ASP A 57 9.78 -3.84 -6.17
C ASP A 57 8.74 -2.76 -6.51
N ASP A 58 7.60 -3.19 -7.09
CA ASP A 58 6.57 -2.29 -7.59
C ASP A 58 5.64 -1.84 -6.45
N PRO A 59 5.65 -0.55 -6.06
CA PRO A 59 4.82 -0.04 -4.97
C PRO A 59 3.33 -0.23 -5.24
N TRP A 60 2.90 -0.13 -6.50
CA TRP A 60 1.50 -0.24 -6.89
C TRP A 60 0.99 -1.67 -6.74
N PHE A 61 1.86 -2.66 -6.99
CA PHE A 61 1.54 -4.06 -6.74
C PHE A 61 1.43 -4.36 -5.25
N VAL A 62 2.32 -3.80 -4.43
CA VAL A 62 2.28 -3.95 -2.97
C VAL A 62 0.98 -3.40 -2.38
N MET A 63 0.55 -2.21 -2.82
CA MET A 63 -0.75 -1.64 -2.41
C MET A 63 -1.92 -2.55 -2.81
N ALA A 64 -1.92 -3.05 -4.05
CA ALA A 64 -2.96 -3.95 -4.53
C ALA A 64 -3.01 -5.27 -3.73
N LEU A 65 -1.85 -5.83 -3.37
CA LEU A 65 -1.76 -7.01 -2.51
C LEU A 65 -2.35 -6.77 -1.12
N ARG A 66 -1.98 -5.65 -0.48
CA ARG A 66 -2.50 -5.30 0.85
C ARG A 66 -4.02 -5.20 0.83
N TYR A 67 -4.56 -4.48 -0.15
CA TYR A 67 -6.01 -4.35 -0.31
C TYR A 67 -6.68 -5.69 -0.60
N GLU A 68 -6.07 -6.56 -1.42
CA GLU A 68 -6.66 -7.85 -1.76
C GLU A 68 -6.79 -8.77 -0.54
N TYR A 69 -5.75 -8.85 0.30
CA TYR A 69 -5.75 -9.74 1.46
C TYR A 69 -6.48 -9.17 2.68
N THR A 70 -6.51 -7.85 2.84
CA THR A 70 -7.02 -7.22 4.09
C THR A 70 -8.26 -6.37 3.89
N ARG A 71 -8.56 -5.97 2.65
CA ARG A 71 -9.57 -4.93 2.32
C ARG A 71 -9.31 -3.60 3.02
N THR A 72 -8.05 -3.34 3.38
CA THR A 72 -7.59 -2.08 4.00
C THR A 72 -6.34 -1.55 3.32
N GLY A 73 -6.04 -0.29 3.58
CA GLY A 73 -4.91 0.43 3.02
C GLY A 73 -5.20 1.04 1.64
N PRO A 74 -4.24 1.83 1.12
CA PRO A 74 -4.39 2.53 -0.14
C PRO A 74 -4.47 1.59 -1.34
N VAL A 75 -5.19 2.02 -2.38
CA VAL A 75 -5.15 1.43 -3.72
C VAL A 75 -4.61 2.48 -4.69
N ARG A 76 -3.99 2.06 -5.79
CA ARG A 76 -3.59 2.99 -6.85
C ARG A 76 -4.82 3.78 -7.33
N LEU A 77 -4.76 5.10 -7.20
CA LEU A 77 -5.84 5.99 -7.59
C LEU A 77 -5.84 6.18 -9.12
N GLU A 78 -6.90 5.70 -9.79
CA GLU A 78 -7.06 5.77 -11.26
C GLU A 78 -8.30 6.58 -11.69
N GLY A 79 -8.84 7.40 -10.78
CA GLY A 79 -10.00 8.24 -11.05
C GLY A 79 -9.68 9.41 -11.99
N LYS A 80 -10.68 9.91 -12.73
CA LYS A 80 -10.53 11.00 -13.72
C LYS A 80 -9.95 12.32 -13.19
N LYS A 81 -10.03 12.55 -11.87
CA LYS A 81 -9.53 13.76 -11.20
C LYS A 81 -8.15 13.58 -10.58
N VAL A 82 -7.54 12.41 -10.74
CA VAL A 82 -6.27 12.06 -10.11
C VAL A 82 -5.14 12.37 -11.07
N ASP A 83 -4.15 13.08 -10.58
CA ASP A 83 -2.86 13.25 -11.24
C ASP A 83 -1.76 12.64 -10.36
N LEU A 84 -1.05 11.66 -10.91
CA LEU A 84 0.03 10.94 -10.23
C LEU A 84 1.42 11.51 -10.54
N GLN A 85 1.51 12.81 -10.83
CA GLN A 85 2.79 13.51 -10.89
C GLN A 85 3.37 13.72 -9.47
N ARG A 86 4.69 13.62 -9.32
CA ARG A 86 5.40 13.91 -8.04
C ARG A 86 5.02 15.23 -7.36
N SER A 87 4.75 16.29 -8.12
CA SER A 87 4.33 17.58 -7.56
C SER A 87 2.90 17.51 -7.01
N SER A 88 1.99 16.90 -7.76
CA SER A 88 0.58 16.78 -7.40
C SER A 88 0.40 15.89 -6.17
N THR A 89 1.12 14.77 -6.09
CA THR A 89 1.12 13.89 -4.91
C THR A 89 1.77 14.56 -3.69
N LYS A 90 2.81 15.38 -3.88
CA LYS A 90 3.44 16.15 -2.79
C LYS A 90 2.49 17.22 -2.24
N GLU A 91 1.88 18.03 -3.10
CA GLU A 91 0.91 19.05 -2.68
C GLU A 91 -0.29 18.41 -1.98
N LYS A 92 -0.81 17.29 -2.53
CA LYS A 92 -1.92 16.57 -1.88
C LYS A 92 -1.53 16.03 -0.51
N LEU A 93 -0.31 15.51 -0.32
CA LEU A 93 0.15 15.10 1.00
C LEU A 93 0.18 16.27 1.99
N LEU A 94 0.64 17.45 1.58
CA LEU A 94 0.66 18.62 2.46
C LEU A 94 -0.76 19.05 2.87
N GLU A 95 -1.70 19.06 1.92
CA GLU A 95 -3.12 19.30 2.18
C GLU A 95 -3.69 18.30 3.20
N GLU A 96 -3.49 16.99 3.00
CA GLU A 96 -3.98 15.96 3.93
C GLU A 96 -3.30 16.02 5.31
N ILE A 97 -2.05 16.48 5.40
CA ILE A 97 -1.38 16.72 6.69
C ILE A 97 -2.10 17.84 7.46
N GLU A 98 -2.47 18.92 6.78
CA GLU A 98 -3.18 20.04 7.38
C GLU A 98 -4.59 19.62 7.83
N GLU A 99 -5.37 18.97 6.96
CA GLU A 99 -6.72 18.51 7.28
C GLU A 99 -6.72 17.49 8.44
N ALA A 100 -5.81 16.52 8.43
CA ALA A 100 -5.68 15.55 9.52
C ALA A 100 -5.26 16.22 10.83
N THR A 101 -4.35 17.18 10.79
CA THR A 101 -3.92 17.93 11.98
C THR A 101 -5.08 18.71 12.58
N GLU A 102 -5.87 19.40 11.76
CA GLU A 102 -7.06 20.15 12.20
C GLU A 102 -8.12 19.22 12.78
N ALA A 103 -8.41 18.10 12.10
CA ALA A 103 -9.42 17.15 12.55
C ALA A 103 -9.03 16.47 13.87
N ILE A 104 -7.76 16.09 14.05
CA ILE A 104 -7.25 15.52 15.30
C ILE A 104 -7.36 16.53 16.44
N LYS A 105 -7.00 17.81 16.22
CA LYS A 105 -7.11 18.88 17.23
C LYS A 105 -8.56 19.10 17.70
N ALA A 106 -9.55 18.81 16.85
CA ALA A 106 -10.96 18.93 17.21
C ALA A 106 -11.47 17.79 18.11
N THR A 107 -10.71 16.69 18.24
CA THR A 107 -11.10 15.54 19.06
C THR A 107 -10.81 15.78 20.55
N LYS A 108 -11.68 15.21 21.43
CA LYS A 108 -11.51 15.26 22.89
C LYS A 108 -11.05 13.91 23.43
N LEU A 109 -9.84 13.51 23.06
CA LEU A 109 -9.24 12.24 23.47
C LEU A 109 -8.64 12.26 24.88
N SER A 110 -8.68 13.41 25.57
CA SER A 110 -8.28 13.51 26.98
C SER A 110 -9.24 12.80 27.94
N ASN A 111 -10.50 12.59 27.52
CA ASN A 111 -11.50 11.83 28.26
C ASN A 111 -11.50 10.36 27.85
N LYS A 112 -11.98 9.48 28.74
CA LYS A 112 -12.22 8.07 28.40
C LYS A 112 -13.19 7.98 27.22
N LEU A 113 -12.82 7.22 26.18
CA LEU A 113 -13.60 7.05 24.95
C LEU A 113 -15.03 6.55 25.21
N SER A 114 -15.25 5.80 26.29
CA SER A 114 -16.56 5.28 26.68
C SER A 114 -17.57 6.36 27.10
N TYR A 115 -17.12 7.60 27.35
CA TYR A 115 -17.95 8.73 27.76
C TYR A 115 -18.19 9.77 26.65
N LEU A 116 -17.74 9.49 25.43
CA LEU A 116 -18.01 10.40 24.31
C LEU A 116 -19.50 10.50 24.06
N SER A 117 -20.01 11.73 23.97
CA SER A 117 -21.34 11.98 23.44
C SER A 117 -21.43 11.54 21.97
N SER A 118 -22.64 11.36 21.46
CA SER A 118 -22.86 11.01 20.04
C SER A 118 -22.21 12.04 19.09
N PHE A 119 -22.22 13.32 19.47
CA PHE A 119 -21.57 14.38 18.70
C PHE A 119 -20.04 14.23 18.70
N GLU A 120 -19.43 13.99 19.87
CA GLU A 120 -17.98 13.81 19.97
C GLU A 120 -17.51 12.53 19.26
N LYS A 121 -18.35 11.49 19.25
CA LYS A 121 -18.08 10.28 18.47
C LYS A 121 -18.05 10.56 16.96
N GLN A 122 -18.97 11.36 16.43
CA GLN A 122 -18.96 11.76 15.01
C GLN A 122 -17.72 12.59 14.67
N VAL A 123 -17.30 13.50 15.56
CA VAL A 123 -16.06 14.27 15.38
C VAL A 123 -14.84 13.34 15.33
N LEU A 124 -14.79 12.34 16.20
CA LEU A 124 -13.74 11.33 16.19
C LEU A 124 -13.74 10.49 14.91
N GLU A 125 -14.91 10.03 14.46
CA GLU A 125 -15.04 9.27 13.21
C GLU A 125 -14.53 10.08 12.00
N LYS A 126 -14.85 11.38 11.93
CA LYS A 126 -14.31 12.28 10.91
C LYS A 126 -12.78 12.39 10.99
N ALA A 127 -12.23 12.55 12.19
CA ALA A 127 -10.78 12.64 12.37
C ALA A 127 -10.07 11.34 11.96
N LEU A 128 -10.66 10.17 12.23
CA LEU A 128 -10.11 8.89 11.77
C LEU A 128 -10.15 8.76 10.25
N GLY A 129 -11.19 9.27 9.58
CA GLY A 129 -11.24 9.35 8.11
C GLY A 129 -10.08 10.16 7.54
N GLN A 130 -9.84 11.33 8.12
CA GLN A 130 -8.74 12.22 7.75
C GLN A 130 -7.35 11.60 7.96
N VAL A 131 -7.18 10.76 8.99
CA VAL A 131 -5.95 9.95 9.16
C VAL A 131 -5.78 8.93 8.03
N VAL A 132 -6.87 8.31 7.55
CA VAL A 132 -6.82 7.38 6.41
C VAL A 132 -6.50 8.12 5.11
N ASP A 133 -7.03 9.32 4.92
CA ASP A 133 -6.72 10.18 3.76
C ASP A 133 -5.22 10.54 3.76
N LEU A 134 -4.67 10.91 4.92
CA LEU A 134 -3.23 11.14 5.11
C LEU A 134 -2.37 9.90 4.81
N ILE A 135 -2.77 8.71 5.29
CA ILE A 135 -2.07 7.45 4.96
C ILE A 135 -2.07 7.22 3.44
N THR A 136 -3.21 7.47 2.79
CA THR A 136 -3.37 7.34 1.34
C THR A 136 -2.43 8.28 0.59
N ALA A 137 -2.43 9.57 0.93
CA ALA A 137 -1.53 10.54 0.28
C ALA A 137 -0.05 10.23 0.54
N SER A 138 0.29 9.78 1.75
CA SER A 138 1.66 9.43 2.13
C SER A 138 2.20 8.27 1.29
N GLU A 139 1.43 7.19 1.16
CA GLU A 139 1.85 6.04 0.36
C GLU A 139 1.88 6.35 -1.14
N HIS A 140 1.00 7.22 -1.65
CA HIS A 140 1.04 7.66 -3.05
C HIS A 140 2.28 8.48 -3.37
N LEU A 141 2.64 9.44 -2.51
CA LEU A 141 3.89 10.18 -2.68
C LEU A 141 5.09 9.24 -2.64
N LEU A 142 5.12 8.33 -1.65
CA LEU A 142 6.21 7.35 -1.53
C LEU A 142 6.32 6.48 -2.79
N GLY A 143 5.20 5.93 -3.27
CA GLY A 143 5.16 5.10 -4.48
C GLY A 143 5.64 5.85 -5.73
N VAL A 144 5.11 7.06 -5.98
CA VAL A 144 5.49 7.88 -7.13
C VAL A 144 6.97 8.27 -7.07
N VAL A 145 7.46 8.73 -5.94
CA VAL A 145 8.86 9.17 -5.81
C VAL A 145 9.82 7.99 -5.90
N CYS A 146 9.49 6.84 -5.31
CA CYS A 146 10.29 5.61 -5.47
C CYS A 146 10.40 5.19 -6.94
N GLU A 147 9.29 5.18 -7.66
CA GLU A 147 9.24 4.82 -9.09
C GLU A 147 10.01 5.85 -9.96
N GLU A 148 9.76 7.15 -9.79
CA GLU A 148 10.39 8.20 -10.61
C GLU A 148 11.90 8.37 -10.33
N ALA A 149 12.36 8.11 -9.10
CA ALA A 149 13.74 8.31 -8.69
C ALA A 149 14.59 7.02 -8.67
N ASP A 150 14.03 5.89 -9.10
CA ASP A 150 14.68 4.56 -9.05
C ASP A 150 15.17 4.19 -7.64
N ILE A 151 14.34 4.50 -6.63
CA ILE A 151 14.59 4.18 -5.22
C ILE A 151 13.77 2.95 -4.85
N SER A 152 14.42 1.94 -4.27
CA SER A 152 13.77 0.72 -3.81
C SER A 152 12.68 1.00 -2.77
N TYR A 153 11.42 0.72 -3.11
CA TYR A 153 10.28 0.88 -2.21
C TYR A 153 10.39 -0.05 -1.00
N LEU A 154 10.72 -1.32 -1.24
CA LEU A 154 11.01 -2.29 -0.18
C LEU A 154 12.21 -1.87 0.67
N GLY A 155 13.24 -1.29 0.05
CA GLY A 155 14.41 -0.75 0.75
C GLY A 155 14.03 0.32 1.76
N VAL A 156 13.19 1.29 1.37
CA VAL A 156 12.70 2.33 2.30
C VAL A 156 11.95 1.72 3.49
N TRP A 157 11.11 0.70 3.27
CA TRP A 157 10.44 -0.01 4.36
C TRP A 157 11.41 -0.80 5.25
N GLN A 158 12.41 -1.47 4.67
CA GLN A 158 13.42 -2.20 5.43
C GLN A 158 14.24 -1.26 6.33
N ASP A 159 14.63 -0.10 5.83
CA ASP A 159 15.32 0.93 6.61
C ASP A 159 14.44 1.44 7.76
N HIS A 160 13.14 1.62 7.51
CA HIS A 160 12.18 1.95 8.55
C HIS A 160 12.12 0.88 9.64
N TYR A 161 12.00 -0.40 9.28
CA TYR A 161 11.97 -1.50 10.26
C TYR A 161 13.27 -1.61 11.06
N ASN A 162 14.43 -1.46 10.40
CA ASN A 162 15.73 -1.45 11.09
C ASN A 162 15.83 -0.31 12.11
N LYS A 163 15.31 0.87 11.76
CA LYS A 163 15.22 2.02 12.67
C LYS A 163 14.29 1.74 13.87
N LEU A 164 13.15 1.10 13.66
CA LEU A 164 12.23 0.71 14.75
C LEU A 164 12.89 -0.30 15.70
N ILE A 165 13.59 -1.30 15.15
CA ILE A 165 14.32 -2.31 15.93
C ILE A 165 15.41 -1.65 16.77
N THR A 166 16.21 -0.78 16.16
CA THR A 166 17.32 -0.08 16.83
C THR A 166 16.82 0.80 17.99
N ARG A 167 15.62 1.36 17.86
CA ARG A 167 14.99 2.20 18.90
C ARG A 167 14.21 1.40 19.96
N GLY A 168 14.13 0.07 19.83
CA GLY A 168 13.38 -0.78 20.75
C GLY A 168 11.86 -0.69 20.60
N TYR A 169 11.36 -0.15 19.48
CA TYR A 169 9.91 -0.12 19.20
C TYR A 169 9.39 -1.42 18.58
N ALA A 170 10.28 -2.22 17.99
CA ALA A 170 9.99 -3.54 17.42
C ALA A 170 11.16 -4.49 17.69
N ASN A 171 10.94 -5.80 17.58
CA ASN A 171 12.01 -6.81 17.62
C ASN A 171 12.20 -7.51 16.26
N LYS A 172 13.31 -8.24 16.10
CA LYS A 172 13.63 -8.92 14.83
C LYS A 172 12.64 -10.04 14.52
N GLU A 173 12.17 -10.74 15.54
CA GLU A 173 11.25 -11.87 15.42
C GLU A 173 9.90 -11.42 14.81
N GLN A 174 9.41 -10.24 15.21
CA GLN A 174 8.19 -9.62 14.66
C GLN A 174 8.32 -9.26 13.17
N ILE A 175 9.50 -8.86 12.71
CA ILE A 175 9.73 -8.40 11.33
C ILE A 175 10.14 -9.56 10.41
N VAL A 176 10.99 -10.49 10.88
CA VAL A 176 11.53 -11.61 10.09
C VAL A 176 10.60 -12.83 10.12
N GLY A 177 9.81 -13.01 11.19
CA GLY A 177 8.91 -14.15 11.38
C GLY A 177 7.75 -14.26 10.38
N GLY A 178 7.59 -13.29 9.46
CA GLY A 178 6.63 -13.31 8.36
C GLY A 178 7.15 -13.90 7.04
N GLN A 179 8.41 -14.37 6.99
CA GLN A 179 9.02 -14.96 5.79
C GLN A 179 8.86 -16.49 5.67
N ALA A 180 7.96 -17.10 6.45
CA ALA A 180 7.56 -18.51 6.29
C ALA A 180 6.58 -18.70 5.11
#